data_AF-A0AAC9N942-F1
#
_entry.id   AF-A0AAC9N942-F1
#
_cell.length_a   1.000
_cell.length_b   1.000
_cell.length_c   1.000
_cell.angle_alpha   90.00
_cell.angle_beta   90.00
_cell.angle_gamma   90.00
#
_symmetry.space_group_name_H-M   'P 1'
#
loop_
_entity.id
_entity.type
_entity.pdbx_description
1 polymer ?
#
loop_
_entity_poly.entity_id
_entity_poly.type
_entity_poly.pdbx_seq_one_letter_code
_entity_poly.pdbx_strand_id
1 'polypeptide(L)'
;MTPDATVVVRYDEAHRTVVEQTLRTLVRMRGILMLVLGTLLGALVLVPLVAAASAGIDAAFVVVGGALLVIPLVLIVLGARQLQRRPRLPEVAVTITPTSVLFPAIERPSALAPRLRAEEWPREWTSVEVFRASGLQAARVEFTRHDGGKRRRRSIAANSLDVDARVIEDALRGSHTS
;
A
#
# COMPACT_ATOMS: atom_id res chain seq x y z
N MET A 1 -19.13 7.61 -30.71
CA MET A 1 -19.10 6.87 -29.43
C MET A 1 -19.80 7.74 -28.40
N THR A 2 -20.74 7.17 -27.64
CA THR A 2 -21.62 7.89 -26.70
C THR A 2 -20.84 8.38 -25.47
N PRO A 3 -20.84 9.69 -25.16
CA PRO A 3 -20.15 10.26 -23.99
C PRO A 3 -20.71 9.80 -22.63
N ASP A 4 -21.82 9.06 -22.62
CA ASP A 4 -22.51 8.59 -21.41
C ASP A 4 -22.10 7.18 -20.95
N ALA A 5 -21.19 6.52 -21.65
CA ALA A 5 -20.79 5.16 -21.28
C ALA A 5 -19.91 5.17 -20.01
N THR A 6 -20.38 4.50 -18.96
CA THR A 6 -19.57 4.23 -17.78
C THR A 6 -18.51 3.19 -18.15
N VAL A 7 -17.23 3.52 -17.99
CA VAL A 7 -16.10 2.63 -18.26
C VAL A 7 -15.55 2.14 -16.94
N VAL A 8 -15.63 0.83 -16.72
CA VAL A 8 -15.04 0.16 -15.56
C VAL A 8 -13.74 -0.51 -16.00
N VAL A 9 -12.62 -0.04 -15.45
CA VAL A 9 -11.29 -0.60 -15.71
C VAL A 9 -10.93 -1.51 -14.55
N ARG A 10 -10.58 -2.77 -14.83
CA ARG A 10 -10.22 -3.74 -13.80
C ARG A 10 -8.72 -4.01 -13.83
N TYR A 11 -8.23 -4.57 -12.73
CA TYR A 11 -6.91 -5.17 -12.76
C TYR A 11 -6.98 -6.52 -13.47
N ASP A 12 -5.95 -6.84 -14.25
CA ASP A 12 -5.77 -8.16 -14.82
C ASP A 12 -5.69 -9.21 -13.71
N GLU A 13 -6.49 -10.27 -13.80
CA GLU A 13 -6.65 -11.26 -12.74
C GLU A 13 -5.35 -12.04 -12.47
N ALA A 14 -4.59 -12.35 -13.53
CA ALA A 14 -3.32 -13.06 -13.41
C ALA A 14 -2.27 -12.17 -12.72
N HIS A 15 -2.16 -10.90 -13.12
CA HIS A 15 -1.26 -9.95 -12.44
C HIS A 15 -1.71 -9.68 -11.01
N ARG A 16 -3.02 -9.54 -10.75
CA ARG A 16 -3.57 -9.34 -9.41
C ARG A 16 -3.20 -10.48 -8.47
N THR A 17 -3.42 -11.72 -8.90
CA THR A 17 -3.11 -12.90 -8.08
C THR A 17 -1.61 -13.02 -7.78
N VAL A 18 -0.75 -12.76 -8.78
CA VAL A 18 0.71 -12.75 -8.59
C VAL A 18 1.11 -11.68 -7.57
N VAL A 19 0.63 -10.44 -7.74
CA VAL A 19 0.94 -9.33 -6.81
C VAL A 19 0.45 -9.64 -5.41
N GLU A 20 -0.76 -10.16 -5.24
CA GLU A 20 -1.28 -10.55 -3.93
C GLU A 20 -0.46 -11.66 -3.27
N GLN A 21 -0.01 -12.66 -4.05
CA GLN A 21 0.86 -13.72 -3.55
C GLN A 21 2.22 -13.17 -3.13
N THR A 22 2.87 -12.36 -3.97
CA THR A 22 4.17 -11.75 -3.66
C THR A 22 4.06 -10.85 -2.44
N LEU A 23 3.04 -9.99 -2.36
CA LEU A 23 2.81 -9.12 -1.20
C LEU A 23 2.57 -9.94 0.07
N ARG A 24 1.80 -11.02 -0.02
CA ARG A 24 1.56 -11.92 1.12
C ARG A 24 2.86 -12.56 1.60
N THR A 25 3.72 -13.02 0.69
CA THR A 25 5.03 -13.60 1.03
C THR A 25 5.94 -12.57 1.68
N LEU A 26 6.03 -11.36 1.13
CA LEU A 26 6.85 -10.28 1.67
C LEU A 26 6.37 -9.82 3.06
N VAL A 27 5.05 -9.65 3.24
CA VAL A 27 4.46 -9.28 4.53
C VAL A 27 4.70 -10.37 5.58
N ARG A 28 4.57 -11.65 5.20
CA ARG A 28 4.88 -12.77 6.08
C ARG A 28 6.35 -12.82 6.46
N MET A 29 7.25 -12.68 5.50
CA MET A 29 8.69 -12.69 5.73
C MET A 29 9.10 -11.55 6.67
N ARG A 30 8.56 -10.34 6.47
CA ARG A 30 8.78 -9.19 7.35
C ARG A 30 8.24 -9.44 8.75
N GLY A 31 7.05 -10.03 8.87
CA GLY A 31 6.47 -10.43 10.15
C GLY A 31 7.35 -11.44 10.91
N ILE A 32 7.80 -12.49 10.24
CA ILE A 32 8.71 -13.51 10.79
C ILE A 32 10.02 -12.86 11.25
N LEU A 33 10.63 -12.02 10.42
CA LEU A 33 11.88 -11.35 10.76
C LEU A 33 11.72 -10.47 12.01
N MET A 34 10.60 -9.75 12.15
CA MET A 34 10.30 -8.96 13.35
C MET A 34 10.13 -9.83 14.60
N LEU A 35 9.47 -10.99 14.47
CA LEU A 35 9.35 -11.94 15.57
C LEU A 35 10.71 -12.49 16.00
N VAL A 36 11.53 -12.92 15.04
CA VAL A 36 12.88 -13.45 15.30
C VAL A 36 13.73 -12.38 15.98
N LEU A 37 13.77 -11.16 15.43
CA LEU A 37 14.53 -10.06 15.99
C LEU A 37 14.04 -9.66 17.39
N GLY A 38 12.72 -9.55 17.59
CA GLY A 38 12.12 -9.27 18.89
C GLY A 38 12.43 -10.34 19.92
N THR A 39 12.43 -11.61 19.52
CA THR A 39 12.77 -12.73 20.42
C THR A 39 14.25 -12.70 20.80
N LEU A 40 15.16 -12.49 19.83
CA LEU A 40 16.60 -12.41 20.08
C LEU A 40 16.96 -11.22 20.98
N LEU A 41 16.39 -10.04 20.72
CA LEU A 41 16.58 -8.85 21.57
C LEU A 41 15.98 -9.06 22.97
N GLY A 42 14.82 -9.69 23.05
CA GLY A 42 14.19 -10.06 24.32
C GLY A 42 15.09 -10.95 25.15
N ALA A 43 15.64 -12.02 24.56
CA ALA A 43 16.58 -12.91 25.24
C ALA A 43 17.87 -12.18 25.66
N LEU A 44 18.42 -11.33 24.80
CA LEU A 44 19.64 -10.56 25.06
C LEU A 44 19.51 -9.62 26.27
N VAL A 45 18.33 -9.02 26.46
CA VAL A 45 18.05 -8.13 27.61
C VAL A 45 17.62 -8.93 28.83
N LEU A 46 16.79 -9.96 28.66
CA LEU A 46 16.18 -10.71 29.76
C LEU A 46 17.22 -11.55 30.53
N VAL A 47 18.15 -12.20 29.84
CA VAL A 47 19.18 -13.05 30.49
C VAL A 47 20.04 -12.29 31.50
N PRO A 48 20.69 -11.16 31.14
CA PRO A 48 21.47 -10.39 32.11
C PRO A 48 20.59 -9.73 33.18
N LEU A 49 19.33 -9.39 32.87
CA LEU A 49 18.40 -8.85 33.86
C LEU A 49 18.07 -9.87 34.96
N VAL A 50 17.76 -11.11 34.58
CA VAL A 50 17.46 -12.20 35.52
C VAL A 50 18.69 -12.52 36.36
N ALA A 51 19.88 -12.58 35.73
CA ALA A 51 21.14 -12.77 36.45
C ALA A 51 21.39 -11.64 37.46
N ALA A 52 21.23 -10.38 37.06
CA ALA A 52 21.39 -9.22 37.94
C ALA A 52 20.39 -9.21 39.11
N ALA A 53 19.13 -9.53 38.85
CA ALA A 53 18.10 -9.62 39.90
C ALA A 53 18.41 -10.74 40.91
N SER A 54 18.86 -11.90 40.42
CA SER A 54 19.26 -13.02 41.30
C SER A 54 20.52 -12.72 42.13
N ALA A 55 21.39 -11.84 41.62
CA ALA A 55 22.58 -11.37 42.31
C ALA A 55 22.32 -10.20 43.28
N GLY A 56 21.07 -9.75 43.43
CA GLY A 56 20.71 -8.66 44.34
C GLY A 56 21.20 -7.28 43.88
N ILE A 57 21.41 -7.08 42.59
CA ILE A 57 21.81 -5.79 42.02
C ILE A 57 20.71 -4.73 42.21
N ASP A 58 21.13 -3.47 42.31
CA ASP A 58 20.30 -2.28 42.51
C ASP A 58 19.00 -2.30 41.68
N ALA A 59 17.88 -1.99 42.34
CA ALA A 59 16.56 -1.92 41.74
C ALA A 59 16.50 -0.95 40.55
N ALA A 60 17.32 0.11 40.55
CA ALA A 60 17.43 1.03 39.43
C ALA A 60 17.87 0.33 38.13
N PHE A 61 18.79 -0.63 38.21
CA PHE A 61 19.25 -1.41 37.06
C PHE A 61 18.14 -2.33 36.51
N VAL A 62 17.38 -2.95 37.41
CA VAL A 62 16.25 -3.83 37.05
C VAL A 62 15.14 -3.03 36.37
N VAL A 63 14.84 -1.82 36.85
CA VAL A 63 13.83 -0.93 36.23
C VAL A 63 14.26 -0.49 34.83
N VAL A 64 15.51 -0.06 34.65
CA VAL A 64 16.03 0.36 33.34
C VAL A 64 16.02 -0.81 32.35
N GLY A 65 16.50 -1.99 32.76
CA GLY A 65 16.49 -3.17 31.90
C GLY A 65 15.08 -3.70 31.61
N GLY A 66 14.13 -3.55 32.55
CA GLY A 66 12.71 -3.80 32.31
C GLY A 66 12.11 -2.84 31.26
N ALA A 67 12.47 -1.56 31.30
CA ALA A 67 12.05 -0.59 30.29
C ALA A 67 12.60 -0.92 28.89
N LEU A 68 13.81 -1.47 28.80
CA LEU A 68 14.41 -1.94 27.54
C LEU A 68 13.63 -3.11 26.90
N LEU A 69 12.90 -3.91 27.68
CA LEU A 69 12.04 -4.99 27.16
C LEU A 69 10.81 -4.48 26.39
N VAL A 70 10.49 -3.19 26.47
CA VAL A 70 9.41 -2.60 25.65
C VAL A 70 9.70 -2.73 24.16
N ILE A 71 10.96 -2.58 23.74
CA ILE A 71 11.36 -2.67 22.32
C ILE A 71 11.08 -4.08 21.75
N PRO A 72 11.60 -5.18 22.32
CA PRO A 72 11.31 -6.52 21.81
C PRO A 72 9.82 -6.86 21.89
N LEU A 73 9.11 -6.40 22.93
CA LEU A 73 7.65 -6.60 23.03
C LEU A 73 6.91 -5.94 21.86
N VAL A 74 7.24 -4.69 21.53
CA VAL A 74 6.64 -3.96 20.39
C VAL A 74 6.94 -4.67 19.07
N LEU A 75 8.17 -5.17 18.88
CA LEU A 75 8.53 -5.93 17.68
C LEU A 75 7.73 -7.22 17.55
N ILE A 76 7.54 -7.96 18.64
CA ILE A 76 6.75 -9.19 18.65
C ILE A 76 5.29 -8.89 18.30
N VAL A 77 4.69 -7.88 18.93
CA VAL A 77 3.29 -7.47 18.66
C VAL A 77 3.13 -7.01 17.21
N LEU A 78 4.07 -6.22 16.68
CA LEU A 78 4.04 -5.78 15.28
C LEU A 78 4.23 -6.93 14.30
N GLY A 79 5.13 -7.88 14.60
CA GLY A 79 5.35 -9.08 13.80
C GLY A 79 4.09 -9.95 13.73
N ALA A 80 3.45 -10.20 14.88
CA ALA A 80 2.19 -10.94 14.96
C ALA A 80 1.05 -10.24 14.19
N ARG A 81 0.92 -8.92 14.34
CA ARG A 81 -0.06 -8.12 13.57
C ARG A 81 0.21 -8.18 12.07
N GLN A 82 1.46 -8.21 11.62
CA GLN A 82 1.78 -8.35 10.21
C GLN A 82 1.40 -9.73 9.67
N LEU A 83 1.59 -10.81 10.43
CA LEU A 83 1.19 -12.16 10.02
C LEU A 83 -0.32 -12.32 9.86
N GLN A 84 -1.11 -11.57 10.62
CA GLN A 84 -2.57 -11.57 10.51
C GLN A 84 -3.09 -10.77 9.31
N ARG A 85 -2.27 -9.93 8.68
CA ARG A 85 -2.70 -9.12 7.54
C ARG A 85 -2.83 -9.96 6.28
N ARG A 86 -3.92 -9.74 5.56
CA ARG A 86 -4.19 -10.31 4.25
C ARG A 86 -4.32 -9.16 3.25
N PRO A 87 -3.20 -8.62 2.74
CA PRO A 87 -3.27 -7.56 1.73
C PRO A 87 -4.06 -8.09 0.53
N ARG A 88 -5.05 -7.32 0.09
CA ARG A 88 -5.85 -7.58 -1.10
C ARG A 88 -5.84 -6.35 -1.99
N LEU A 89 -5.73 -6.58 -3.29
CA LEU A 89 -5.92 -5.52 -4.27
C LEU A 89 -7.44 -5.44 -4.58
N PRO A 90 -8.03 -4.25 -4.72
CA PRO A 90 -9.37 -4.18 -5.29
C PRO A 90 -9.39 -4.77 -6.71
N GLU A 91 -10.53 -5.28 -7.12
CA GLU A 91 -10.73 -5.81 -8.47
C GLU A 91 -10.78 -4.71 -9.52
N VAL A 92 -11.38 -3.59 -9.16
CA VAL A 92 -11.52 -2.41 -10.01
C VAL A 92 -10.32 -1.50 -9.77
N ALA A 93 -9.71 -1.01 -10.85
CA ALA A 93 -8.60 -0.06 -10.79
C ALA A 93 -9.11 1.38 -10.81
N VAL A 94 -10.06 1.67 -11.70
CA VAL A 94 -10.71 2.97 -11.83
C VAL A 94 -12.09 2.79 -12.47
N THR A 95 -13.05 3.61 -12.06
CA THR A 95 -14.34 3.71 -12.74
C THR A 95 -14.49 5.12 -13.28
N ILE A 96 -14.63 5.25 -14.60
CA ILE A 96 -14.85 6.52 -15.27
C ILE A 96 -16.35 6.59 -15.57
N THR A 97 -17.05 7.45 -14.85
CA THR A 97 -18.46 7.77 -15.11
C THR A 97 -18.56 9.02 -16.01
N PRO A 98 -19.75 9.42 -16.49
CA PRO A 98 -19.91 10.64 -17.28
C PRO A 98 -19.49 11.91 -16.53
N THR A 99 -19.52 11.91 -15.20
CA THR A 99 -19.28 13.12 -14.37
C THR A 99 -18.06 12.99 -13.44
N SER A 100 -17.65 11.77 -13.09
CA SER A 100 -16.58 11.54 -12.12
C SER A 100 -15.65 10.38 -12.46
N VAL A 101 -14.42 10.46 -11.95
CA VAL A 101 -13.43 9.39 -11.97
C VAL A 101 -13.28 8.89 -10.53
N LEU A 102 -13.72 7.65 -10.32
CA LEU A 102 -13.71 6.98 -9.03
C LEU A 102 -12.50 6.06 -8.91
N PHE A 103 -11.75 6.24 -7.86
CA PHE A 103 -10.67 5.35 -7.50
C PHE A 103 -10.99 4.63 -6.19
N PRO A 104 -10.98 3.29 -6.18
CA PRO A 104 -11.28 2.54 -4.97
C PRO A 104 -10.19 2.72 -3.91
N ALA A 105 -10.54 2.36 -2.67
CA ALA A 105 -9.57 2.30 -1.59
C ALA A 105 -8.55 1.18 -1.87
N ILE A 106 -7.27 1.47 -1.68
CA ILE A 106 -6.19 0.49 -1.84
C ILE A 106 -5.54 0.26 -0.47
N GLU A 107 -5.51 -1.00 -0.03
CA GLU A 107 -4.77 -1.37 1.16
C GLU A 107 -3.27 -1.30 0.87
N ARG A 108 -2.54 -0.41 1.58
CA ARG A 108 -1.08 -0.39 1.47
C ARG A 108 -0.49 -1.59 2.22
N PRO A 109 0.55 -2.24 1.67
CA PRO A 109 1.18 -3.40 2.28
C PRO A 109 1.99 -3.09 3.54
N SER A 110 2.17 -1.81 3.91
CA SER A 110 2.95 -1.42 5.08
C SER A 110 2.08 -1.31 6.34
N ALA A 111 2.60 -1.83 7.45
CA ALA A 111 2.00 -1.68 8.77
C ALA A 111 1.86 -0.23 9.24
N LEU A 112 2.75 0.63 8.73
CA LEU A 112 2.93 2.01 9.11
C LEU A 112 2.31 3.00 8.11
N ALA A 113 1.93 2.53 6.91
CA ALA A 113 1.34 3.41 5.91
C ALA A 113 -0.20 3.36 6.03
N PRO A 114 -0.86 4.52 6.15
CA PRO A 114 -2.32 4.57 6.13
C PRO A 114 -2.86 4.03 4.79
N ARG A 115 -4.05 3.43 4.84
CA ARG A 115 -4.80 2.97 3.66
C ARG A 115 -4.97 4.15 2.67
N LEU A 116 -4.79 3.89 1.37
CA LEU A 116 -5.29 4.87 0.38
C LEU A 116 -6.81 4.85 0.47
N ARG A 117 -7.40 6.00 0.79
CA ARG A 117 -8.85 6.15 0.79
C ARG A 117 -9.36 6.08 -0.65
N ALA A 118 -10.62 5.70 -0.78
CA ALA A 118 -11.34 5.91 -2.01
C ALA A 118 -11.34 7.41 -2.31
N GLU A 119 -11.10 7.77 -3.56
CA GLU A 119 -11.13 9.15 -4.00
C GLU A 119 -12.05 9.27 -5.21
N GLU A 120 -12.88 10.30 -5.19
CA GLU A 120 -13.72 10.68 -6.31
C GLU A 120 -13.22 12.02 -6.84
N TRP A 121 -12.88 12.05 -8.13
CA TRP A 121 -12.36 13.23 -8.80
C TRP A 121 -13.36 13.69 -9.86
N PRO A 122 -13.63 15.01 -9.99
CA PRO A 122 -14.46 15.52 -11.08
C PRO A 122 -13.81 15.21 -12.43
N ARG A 123 -14.59 14.69 -13.38
CA ARG A 123 -14.06 14.28 -14.68
C ARG A 123 -13.53 15.48 -15.47
N GLU A 124 -14.26 16.59 -15.47
CA GLU A 124 -13.94 17.85 -16.13
C GLU A 124 -12.58 18.45 -15.75
N TRP A 125 -12.08 18.13 -14.54
CA TRP A 125 -10.80 18.63 -14.02
C TRP A 125 -9.76 17.52 -13.86
N THR A 126 -10.00 16.36 -14.45
CA THR A 126 -9.09 15.22 -14.39
C THR A 126 -8.49 14.97 -15.77
N SER A 127 -7.17 15.15 -15.88
CA SER A 127 -6.42 14.78 -17.07
C SER A 127 -5.77 13.41 -16.88
N VAL A 128 -5.56 12.68 -17.98
CA VAL A 128 -4.84 11.40 -17.95
C VAL A 128 -3.67 11.44 -18.93
N GLU A 129 -2.52 10.94 -18.47
CA GLU A 129 -1.30 10.83 -19.26
C GLU A 129 -0.83 9.37 -19.25
N VAL A 130 -0.63 8.80 -20.44
CA VAL A 130 -0.11 7.44 -20.61
C VAL A 130 1.39 7.52 -20.83
N PHE A 131 2.14 7.09 -19.82
CA PHE A 131 3.60 6.94 -19.91
C PHE A 131 3.91 5.54 -20.42
N ARG A 132 4.57 5.45 -21.57
CA ARG A 132 5.11 4.19 -22.07
C ARG A 132 6.34 3.79 -21.28
N ALA A 133 6.61 2.49 -21.23
CA ALA A 133 7.84 2.00 -20.62
C ALA A 133 9.05 2.61 -21.34
N SER A 134 9.97 3.19 -20.59
CA SER A 134 11.19 3.80 -21.12
C SER A 134 12.32 3.59 -20.13
N GLY A 135 13.35 2.84 -20.54
CA GLY A 135 14.47 2.46 -19.68
C GLY A 135 13.98 1.76 -18.40
N LEU A 136 14.26 2.38 -17.24
CA LEU A 136 13.85 1.89 -15.91
C LEU A 136 12.41 2.27 -15.53
N GLN A 137 11.73 3.09 -16.32
CA GLN A 137 10.35 3.48 -16.03
C GLN A 137 9.39 2.43 -16.59
N ALA A 138 8.61 1.80 -15.70
CA ALA A 138 7.51 0.94 -16.10
C ALA A 138 6.37 1.76 -16.72
N ALA A 139 5.66 1.15 -17.68
CA ALA A 139 4.50 1.76 -18.30
C ALA A 139 3.42 2.05 -17.23
N ARG A 140 2.85 3.25 -17.25
CA ARG A 140 1.87 3.68 -16.25
C ARG A 140 0.89 4.70 -16.82
N VAL A 141 -0.31 4.70 -16.25
CA VAL A 141 -1.35 5.69 -16.48
C VAL A 141 -1.36 6.64 -15.29
N GLU A 142 -1.09 7.92 -15.51
CA GLU A 142 -1.12 8.95 -14.46
C GLU A 142 -2.37 9.81 -14.64
N PHE A 143 -3.22 9.81 -13.61
CA PHE A 143 -4.35 10.71 -13.49
C PHE A 143 -3.90 11.94 -12.70
N THR A 144 -4.18 13.13 -13.22
CA THR A 144 -3.92 14.39 -12.55
C THR A 144 -5.23 15.15 -12.38
N ARG A 145 -5.58 15.49 -11.14
CA ARG A 145 -6.68 16.42 -10.82
C ARG A 145 -6.14 17.84 -10.70
N HIS A 146 -6.75 18.76 -11.43
CA HIS A 146 -6.45 20.19 -11.44
C HIS A 146 -7.64 20.98 -10.88
N ASP A 147 -7.79 21.01 -9.57
CA ASP A 147 -8.89 21.73 -8.90
C ASP A 147 -8.37 22.57 -7.72
N GLY A 148 -8.87 23.80 -7.59
CA GLY A 148 -8.68 24.67 -6.43
C GLY A 148 -7.22 24.94 -6.03
N GLY A 149 -6.30 24.97 -7.00
CA GLY A 149 -4.87 25.24 -6.76
C GLY A 149 -4.05 24.07 -6.18
N LYS A 150 -4.67 22.91 -5.93
CA LYS A 150 -3.97 21.72 -5.42
C LYS A 150 -3.96 20.61 -6.45
N ARG A 151 -2.82 20.44 -7.13
CA ARG A 151 -2.59 19.33 -8.07
C ARG A 151 -2.47 18.01 -7.30
N ARG A 152 -3.41 17.08 -7.50
CA ARG A 152 -3.31 15.69 -7.01
C ARG A 152 -2.97 14.76 -8.16
N ARG A 153 -2.15 13.74 -7.90
CA ARG A 153 -1.77 12.74 -8.89
C ARG A 153 -1.98 11.33 -8.35
N ARG A 154 -2.44 10.44 -9.23
CA ARG A 154 -2.63 9.03 -8.95
C ARG A 154 -2.13 8.23 -10.14
N SER A 155 -1.20 7.33 -9.89
CA SER A 155 -0.60 6.49 -10.93
C SER A 155 -1.05 5.05 -10.79
N ILE A 156 -1.30 4.40 -11.93
CA ILE A 156 -1.64 2.99 -12.04
C ILE A 156 -0.70 2.35 -13.06
N ALA A 157 -0.13 1.20 -12.75
CA ALA A 157 0.77 0.50 -13.66
C ALA A 157 -0.03 -0.04 -14.86
N ALA A 158 0.37 0.33 -16.08
CA ALA A 158 -0.42 0.03 -17.28
C ALA A 158 -0.45 -1.46 -17.60
N ASN A 159 0.60 -2.19 -17.23
CA ASN A 159 0.69 -3.65 -17.39
C ASN A 159 -0.17 -4.44 -16.38
N SER A 160 -0.79 -3.78 -15.41
CA SER A 160 -1.67 -4.43 -14.43
C SER A 160 -3.14 -4.34 -14.77
N LEU A 161 -3.49 -3.70 -15.90
CA LEU A 161 -4.87 -3.44 -16.31
C LEU A 161 -5.35 -4.51 -17.29
N ASP A 162 -6.65 -4.81 -17.25
CA ASP A 162 -7.31 -5.73 -18.18
C ASP A 162 -7.57 -5.11 -19.57
N VAL A 163 -7.48 -3.79 -19.68
CA VAL A 163 -7.68 -3.01 -20.90
C VAL A 163 -6.45 -2.18 -21.26
N ASP A 164 -6.28 -1.87 -22.54
CA ASP A 164 -5.22 -0.97 -23.01
C ASP A 164 -5.40 0.43 -22.41
N ALA A 165 -4.29 1.02 -21.95
CA ALA A 165 -4.24 2.39 -21.44
C ALA A 165 -4.82 3.43 -22.40
N ARG A 166 -4.79 3.18 -23.71
CA ARG A 166 -5.42 4.05 -24.72
C ARG A 166 -6.93 4.13 -24.58
N VAL A 167 -7.60 3.04 -24.21
CA VAL A 167 -9.05 3.02 -23.99
C VAL A 167 -9.44 3.96 -22.85
N ILE A 168 -8.58 4.07 -21.84
CA ILE A 168 -8.74 4.96 -20.69
C ILE A 168 -8.54 6.42 -21.11
N GLU A 169 -7.52 6.68 -21.92
CA GLU A 169 -7.25 8.01 -22.49
C GLU A 169 -8.41 8.48 -23.36
N ASP A 170 -8.91 7.63 -24.26
CA ASP A 170 -10.04 7.93 -25.13
C ASP A 170 -11.34 8.14 -24.34
N ALA A 171 -11.57 7.32 -23.31
CA ALA A 171 -12.72 7.45 -22.43
C ALA A 171 -12.75 8.80 -21.70
N LEU A 172 -11.59 9.37 -21.33
CA LEU A 172 -11.48 10.68 -20.69
C LEU A 172 -11.41 11.85 -21.68
N ARG A 173 -10.79 11.66 -22.85
CA ARG A 173 -10.60 12.71 -23.87
C ARG A 173 -11.87 12.95 -24.69
N GLY A 174 -12.72 11.94 -24.86
CA GLY A 174 -14.01 12.06 -25.58
C GLY A 174 -15.00 13.06 -24.98
N SER A 175 -14.75 13.59 -23.77
CA SER A 175 -15.55 14.67 -23.14
C SER A 175 -14.98 16.09 -23.33
N HIS A 176 -13.75 16.26 -23.84
CA HIS A 176 -13.14 17.58 -24.05
C HIS A 176 -13.36 18.17 -25.45
N THR A 177 -13.98 17.42 -26.36
CA THR A 177 -14.25 17.83 -27.75
C THR A 177 -15.73 18.14 -28.01
N SER A 178 -16.51 18.41 -26.97
CA SER A 178 -17.91 18.86 -27.07
C SER A 178 -18.03 20.35 -26.83
#